data_AF-A0A0J8D698-F1
#
_entry.id   AF-A0A0J8D698-F1
#
_cell.length_a   1.000
_cell.length_b   1.000
_cell.length_c   1.000
_cell.angle_alpha   90.00
_cell.angle_beta   90.00
_cell.angle_gamma   90.00
#
_symmetry.space_group_name_H-M   'P 1'
#
loop_
_entity.id
_entity.type
_entity.pdbx_description
1 polymer ?
#
loop_
_entity_poly.entity_id
_entity_poly.type
_entity_poly.pdbx_seq_one_letter_code
_entity_poly.pdbx_strand_id
1 'polypeptide(L)' 'MEKELPIGSIVLLNNNKRVMICGKEGKERGGCRIYDYIGCDYPQGYLTDDRATLFNYKDIKSIISIGAKRKKG' A
#
# COMPACT_ATOMS: atom_id res chain seq x y z
N MET A 1 -6.15 -10.09 15.51
CA MET A 1 -6.41 -8.66 15.27
C MET A 1 -5.29 -8.13 14.39
N GLU A 2 -5.41 -8.27 13.07
CA GLU A 2 -4.37 -7.82 12.16
C GLU A 2 -4.32 -6.29 12.14
N LYS A 3 -3.11 -5.76 12.34
CA LYS A 3 -2.86 -4.35 12.56
C LYS A 3 -2.86 -3.67 11.20
N GLU A 4 -4.04 -3.32 10.69
CA GLU A 4 -4.16 -2.65 9.40
C GLU A 4 -3.35 -1.34 9.37
N LEU A 5 -2.60 -1.14 8.28
CA LEU A 5 -1.85 0.08 8.09
C LEU A 5 -2.76 1.20 7.56
N PRO A 6 -2.64 2.43 8.11
CA PRO A 6 -3.34 3.59 7.57
C PRO A 6 -2.86 3.94 6.16
N ILE A 7 -3.75 4.55 5.37
CA ILE A 7 -3.36 5.23 4.14
C ILE A 7 -2.30 6.31 4.47
N GLY A 8 -1.32 6.47 3.59
CA GLY A 8 -0.14 7.30 3.79
C GLY A 8 1.00 6.62 4.53
N SER A 9 0.83 5.37 5.00
CA SER A 9 1.95 4.59 5.53
C SER A 9 2.92 4.23 4.40
N ILE A 10 4.22 4.30 4.70
CA ILE A 10 5.29 3.95 3.76
C ILE A 10 5.89 2.62 4.22
N VAL A 11 5.97 1.66 3.30
CA VAL A 11 6.46 0.31 3.57
C VAL A 11 7.58 -0.08 2.60
N LEU A 12 8.45 -0.97 3.07
CA LEU A 12 9.40 -1.68 2.24
C LEU A 12 8.82 -3.06 1.95
N LEU A 13 8.74 -3.43 0.68
CA LEU A 13 8.30 -4.76 0.26
C LEU A 13 9.48 -5.74 0.19
N ASN A 14 9.19 -7.04 0.13
CA ASN A 14 10.20 -8.10 0.06
C ASN A 14 11.14 -7.98 -1.17
N ASN A 15 10.69 -7.34 -2.24
CA ASN A 15 11.48 -7.04 -3.44
C ASN A 15 12.30 -5.73 -3.33
N ASN A 16 12.45 -5.17 -2.12
CA ASN A 16 13.12 -3.90 -1.81
C ASN A 16 12.48 -2.65 -2.44
N LYS A 17 11.25 -2.76 -2.97
CA LYS A 17 10.49 -1.60 -3.45
C LYS A 17 9.89 -0.83 -2.25
N ARG A 18 10.01 0.50 -2.27
CA ARG A 18 9.35 1.39 -1.31
C ARG A 18 8.02 1.86 -1.89
N VAL A 19 6.95 1.66 -1.13
CA VAL A 19 5.59 1.96 -1.56
C VAL A 19 4.87 2.74 -0.47
N MET A 20 4.16 3.80 -0.87
CA MET A 20 3.21 4.49 0.00
C MET A 20 1.82 3.90 -0.23
N ILE A 21 1.15 3.46 0.83
CA ILE A 21 -0.22 2.95 0.76
C ILE A 21 -1.16 4.11 0.41
N CYS A 22 -1.89 3.98 -0.69
CA CYS A 22 -2.88 4.95 -1.16
C CYS A 22 -4.32 4.49 -0.90
N GLY A 23 -4.54 3.17 -0.79
CA GLY A 23 -5.85 2.59 -0.54
C GLY A 23 -5.75 1.16 0.00
N LYS A 24 -6.90 0.63 0.40
CA LYS A 24 -7.06 -0.75 0.84
C LYS A 24 -7.96 -1.51 -0.14
N GLU A 25 -7.93 -2.84 -0.08
CA GLU A 25 -8.76 -3.70 -0.95
C GLU A 25 -8.56 -3.41 -2.44
N GLY A 26 -7.28 -3.26 -2.84
CA GLY A 26 -6.91 -2.96 -4.22
C GLY A 26 -7.29 -4.10 -5.17
N LYS A 27 -7.80 -3.77 -6.35
CA LYS A 27 -8.26 -4.75 -7.34
C LYS A 27 -7.55 -4.57 -8.67
N GLU A 28 -7.17 -5.68 -9.29
CA GLU A 28 -6.67 -5.68 -10.66
C GLU A 28 -7.74 -5.19 -11.64
N ARG A 29 -7.33 -4.40 -12.64
CA ARG A 29 -8.25 -3.89 -13.66
C ARG A 29 -8.81 -5.07 -14.47
N GLY A 30 -10.12 -5.31 -14.36
CA GLY A 30 -10.79 -6.41 -15.05
C GLY A 30 -10.57 -7.80 -14.43
N GLY A 31 -9.82 -7.89 -13.32
CA GLY A 31 -9.60 -9.14 -12.59
C GLY A 31 -10.62 -9.35 -11.46
N CYS A 32 -10.58 -10.52 -10.83
CA CYS A 32 -11.35 -10.82 -9.61
C CYS A 32 -10.49 -10.82 -8.34
N ARG A 33 -9.17 -10.64 -8.48
CA ARG A 33 -8.24 -10.71 -7.36
C ARG A 33 -8.25 -9.41 -6.55
N ILE A 34 -8.39 -9.56 -5.24
CA ILE A 34 -8.32 -8.48 -4.26
C ILE A 34 -6.99 -8.61 -3.50
N TYR A 35 -6.35 -7.48 -3.27
CA TYR A 35 -5.13 -7.31 -2.51
C TYR A 35 -5.41 -6.44 -1.29
N ASP A 36 -4.69 -6.66 -0.20
CA ASP A 36 -4.90 -5.86 1.02
C ASP A 36 -4.67 -4.36 0.77
N TYR A 37 -3.68 -4.02 -0.08
CA TYR A 37 -3.26 -2.65 -0.32
C TYR A 37 -3.07 -2.33 -1.80
N ILE A 38 -3.32 -1.06 -2.12
CA ILE A 38 -2.89 -0.38 -3.35
C ILE A 38 -2.03 0.82 -2.98
N GLY A 39 -0.91 0.99 -3.66
CA GLY A 39 0.02 2.08 -3.36
C GLY A 39 0.81 2.57 -4.56
N CYS A 40 1.46 3.72 -4.39
CA CYS A 40 2.35 4.31 -5.38
C CYS A 40 3.82 4.17 -4.96
N ASP A 41 4.72 4.35 -5.92
CA ASP A 41 6.17 4.33 -5.66
C ASP A 41 6.54 5.48 -4.72
N TYR A 42 7.44 5.23 -3.76
CA TYR A 42 7.91 6.26 -2.84
C TYR A 42 9.42 6.49 -3.01
N PRO A 43 9.89 7.75 -3.16
CA PRO A 43 9.14 9.02 -3.06
C PRO A 43 8.47 9.52 -4.35
N GLN A 44 8.54 8.78 -5.46
CA GLN A 44 8.20 9.29 -6.80
C GLN A 44 6.71 9.56 -7.04
N GLY A 45 5.80 8.91 -6.32
CA GLY A 45 4.36 8.99 -6.56
C GLY A 45 3.89 8.18 -7.77
N TYR A 46 2.76 8.57 -8.37
CA TYR A 46 2.27 8.00 -9.63
C TYR A 46 2.96 8.70 -10.79
N LEU A 47 3.85 8.00 -11.49
CA LEU A 47 4.51 8.52 -12.69
C LEU A 47 3.62 8.37 -13.94
N THR A 48 2.76 7.35 -13.95
CA THR A 48 1.78 7.05 -15.00
C THR A 48 0.58 6.33 -14.37
N ASP A 49 -0.59 6.40 -15.00
CA ASP A 49 -1.87 5.88 -14.46
C ASP A 49 -1.89 4.34 -14.27
N ASP A 50 -0.93 3.62 -14.87
CA ASP A 50 -0.83 2.17 -14.89
C ASP A 50 0.12 1.57 -13.83
N ARG A 51 0.76 2.40 -12.99
CA ARG A 51 1.83 1.96 -12.07
C ARG A 51 1.40 1.74 -10.62
N ALA A 52 0.10 1.57 -10.37
CA ALA A 52 -0.35 1.19 -9.03
C ALA A 52 0.27 -0.15 -8.61
N THR A 53 0.90 -0.18 -7.44
CA THR A 53 1.43 -1.40 -6.84
C THR A 53 0.35 -2.02 -5.98
N LEU A 54 -0.13 -3.20 -6.39
CA LEU A 54 -1.02 -4.06 -5.60
C LEU A 54 -0.19 -5.04 -4.79
N PHE A 55 -0.44 -5.15 -3.49
CA PHE A 55 0.32 -6.04 -2.60
C PHE A 55 -0.48 -6.40 -1.34
N ASN A 56 -0.09 -7.51 -0.72
CA ASN A 56 -0.72 -7.99 0.52
C ASN A 56 0.15 -7.62 1.73
N TYR A 57 -0.42 -7.69 2.92
CA TYR A 57 0.28 -7.45 4.17
C TYR A 57 1.51 -8.35 4.34
N LYS A 58 1.41 -9.63 3.92
CA LYS A 58 2.52 -10.60 3.95
C LYS A 58 3.71 -10.21 3.06
N ASP A 59 3.50 -9.32 2.10
CA ASP A 59 4.55 -8.87 1.16
C ASP A 59 5.39 -7.73 1.77
N ILE A 60 4.98 -7.20 2.92
CA ILE A 60 5.67 -6.13 3.65
C ILE A 60 6.84 -6.70 4.44
N LYS A 61 8.04 -6.26 4.08
CA LYS A 61 9.30 -6.56 4.78
C LYS A 61 9.45 -5.71 6.03
N SER A 62 9.15 -4.41 5.95
CA SER A 62 9.19 -3.50 7.10
C SER A 62 8.34 -2.25 6.88
N ILE A 63 7.94 -1.60 7.99
CA ILE A 63 7.23 -0.33 7.98
C ILE A 63 8.26 0.79 8.13
N ILE A 64 8.33 1.70 7.15
CA ILE A 64 9.24 2.85 7.16
C ILE A 64 8.59 4.03 7.91
N SER A 65 7.30 4.26 7.68
CA SER A 65 6.53 5.31 8.33
C SER A 65 5.07 4.91 8.44
N ILE A 66 4.41 5.33 9.52
CA ILE A 66 2.98 5.06 9.76
C ILE A 66 2.17 6.30 9.38
N GLY A 67 1.18 6.11 8.51
CA GLY A 67 0.25 7.16 8.09
C GLY A 67 -0.68 7.60 9.23
N ALA A 68 -1.38 8.72 9.00
CA ALA A 68 -2.30 9.26 9.98
C ALA A 68 -3.47 8.31 10.26
N LYS A 69 -3.77 8.08 11.53
CA LYS A 69 -4.96 7.32 11.95
C LYS A 69 -6.13 8.27 12.13
N ARG A 70 -7.32 7.85 11.67
CA ARG A 70 -8.55 8.55 12.00
C ARG A 70 -8.71 8.58 13.52
N LYS A 71 -8.84 9.77 14.11
CA LYS A 71 -9.27 9.89 15.50
C LYS A 71 -10.73 9.42 15.56
N LYS A 72 -11.03 8.46 16.43
CA LYS A 72 -12.43 8.16 16.79
C LYS A 72 -12.94 9.38 17.56
N GLY A 73 -13.91 10.08 16.99
CA GLY A 73 -14.75 11.02 17.73
C GLY A 73 -15.76 10.28 18.58
#